data_AF-A0A1Q8VYJ2-F1
#
_entry.id   AF-A0A1Q8VYJ2-F1
#
_cell.length_a   1.000
_cell.length_b   1.000
_cell.length_c   1.000
_cell.angle_alpha   90.00
_cell.angle_beta   90.00
_cell.angle_gamma   90.00
#
_symmetry.space_group_name_H-M   'P 1'
#
loop_
_entity.id
_entity.type
_entity.pdbx_description
1 polymer ?
#
loop_
_entity_poly.entity_id
_entity_poly.type
_entity_poly.pdbx_seq_one_letter_code
_entity_poly.pdbx_strand_id
1 'polypeptide(L)'
;MRTRTTLLALPVAAAVTMGLTSCSLFSSQTTTATKDLEVGQCYNPVSKDSGGENAVGEVTVVDCSKAHTYEVIAQTTFGDDVKQLPNKDAVKSLGQGFCLGEDFTKYVGIESSKTSYQVEYLTPGEGTWAQGDRKISCVVAQGDKSQVKGSAKNSKK
;
A
#
# COMPACT_ATOMS: atom_id res chain seq x y z
N MET A 1 -42.10 -70.39 -28.38
CA MET A 1 -42.56 -69.12 -27.79
C MET A 1 -41.57 -68.02 -28.18
N ARG A 2 -42.08 -66.84 -28.57
CA ARG A 2 -41.35 -65.59 -28.87
C ARG A 2 -40.50 -65.18 -27.62
N THR A 3 -39.41 -64.41 -27.61
CA THR A 3 -39.08 -63.17 -28.34
C THR A 3 -37.68 -62.66 -27.91
N ARG A 4 -37.02 -61.90 -28.79
CA ARG A 4 -36.19 -60.68 -28.56
C ARG A 4 -34.76 -60.72 -27.97
N THR A 5 -33.84 -60.52 -28.90
CA THR A 5 -32.66 -59.64 -28.91
C THR A 5 -32.73 -58.37 -28.05
N THR A 6 -31.66 -58.06 -27.29
CA THR A 6 -31.17 -56.67 -27.11
C THR A 6 -29.69 -56.64 -26.72
N LEU A 7 -28.88 -55.98 -27.56
CA LEU A 7 -27.52 -55.51 -27.31
C LEU A 7 -27.56 -54.33 -26.31
N LEU A 8 -26.62 -54.28 -25.37
CA LEU A 8 -26.22 -53.04 -24.70
C LEU A 8 -24.69 -53.00 -24.62
N ALA A 9 -24.10 -52.27 -25.56
CA ALA A 9 -22.79 -51.66 -25.42
C ALA A 9 -22.94 -50.34 -24.65
N LEU A 10 -22.02 -50.02 -23.74
CA LEU A 10 -21.84 -48.67 -23.24
C LEU A 10 -20.33 -48.34 -23.10
N PRO A 11 -19.92 -47.08 -23.40
CA PRO A 11 -18.58 -46.75 -23.89
C PRO A 11 -17.70 -45.95 -22.89
N VAL A 12 -16.39 -45.98 -23.18
CA VAL A 12 -15.36 -44.93 -23.05
C VAL A 12 -15.41 -44.02 -21.80
N ALA A 13 -14.50 -44.29 -20.85
CA ALA A 13 -14.07 -43.29 -19.87
C ALA A 13 -13.03 -42.36 -20.52
N ALA A 14 -13.45 -41.15 -20.89
CA ALA A 14 -12.56 -40.06 -21.27
C ALA A 14 -11.97 -39.41 -20.01
N ALA A 15 -10.65 -39.55 -19.80
CA ALA A 15 -9.93 -38.85 -18.75
C ALA A 15 -9.75 -37.38 -19.15
N VAL A 16 -10.53 -36.48 -18.53
CA VAL A 16 -10.38 -35.03 -18.67
C VAL A 16 -9.24 -34.59 -17.76
N THR A 17 -8.07 -34.32 -18.34
CA THR A 17 -6.96 -33.69 -17.62
C THR A 17 -7.25 -32.19 -17.47
N MET A 18 -7.68 -31.80 -16.27
CA MET A 18 -7.80 -30.39 -15.90
C MET A 18 -6.40 -29.76 -15.81
N GLY A 19 -5.96 -29.12 -16.90
CA GLY A 19 -4.81 -28.23 -16.88
C GLY A 19 -5.17 -26.93 -16.16
N LEU A 20 -4.78 -26.80 -14.89
CA LEU A 20 -4.81 -25.53 -14.17
C LEU A 20 -3.62 -24.67 -14.58
N THR A 21 -3.66 -24.11 -15.79
CA THR A 21 -2.75 -23.03 -16.17
C THR A 21 -3.30 -21.72 -15.61
N SER A 22 -3.16 -21.51 -14.30
CA SER A 22 -3.43 -20.21 -13.69
C SER A 22 -2.21 -19.30 -13.94
N CYS A 23 -2.19 -18.61 -15.07
CA CYS A 23 -1.37 -17.41 -15.18
C CYS A 23 -1.91 -16.38 -14.18
N SER A 24 -1.24 -16.26 -13.04
CA SER A 24 -1.51 -15.28 -11.99
C SER A 24 -1.34 -13.86 -12.53
N LEU A 25 -2.39 -13.36 -13.18
CA LEU A 25 -2.64 -11.93 -13.40
C LEU A 25 -3.71 -11.43 -12.43
N PHE A 26 -3.73 -11.98 -11.21
CA PHE A 26 -4.47 -11.34 -10.13
C PHE A 26 -3.77 -10.01 -9.86
N SER A 27 -4.40 -8.93 -10.31
CA SER A 27 -4.05 -7.61 -9.82
C SER A 27 -4.37 -7.59 -8.33
N SER A 28 -3.38 -7.90 -7.50
CA SER A 28 -3.46 -7.83 -6.04
C SER A 28 -3.57 -6.36 -5.60
N GLN A 29 -4.72 -5.77 -5.88
CA GLN A 29 -5.13 -4.51 -5.28
C GLN A 29 -5.84 -4.87 -3.99
N THR A 30 -5.39 -4.30 -2.87
CA THR A 30 -6.00 -4.56 -1.55
C THR A 30 -6.35 -3.23 -0.92
N THR A 31 -7.61 -3.08 -0.53
CA THR A 31 -8.03 -1.93 0.29
C THR A 31 -7.57 -2.16 1.73
N THR A 32 -6.92 -1.16 2.32
CA THR A 32 -6.45 -1.20 3.70
C THR A 32 -6.61 0.18 4.35
N ALA A 33 -6.54 0.25 5.69
CA ALA A 33 -6.46 1.53 6.36
C ALA A 33 -5.03 2.11 6.24
N THR A 34 -4.94 3.42 6.12
CA THR A 34 -3.69 4.22 6.16
C THR A 34 -2.78 3.86 7.34
N LYS A 35 -3.34 3.57 8.52
CA LYS A 35 -2.58 3.13 9.70
C LYS A 35 -1.93 1.74 9.54
N ASP A 36 -2.40 0.93 8.60
CA ASP A 36 -1.93 -0.43 8.33
C ASP A 36 -0.99 -0.47 7.11
N LEU A 37 -0.65 0.69 6.55
CA LEU A 37 0.38 0.80 5.53
C LEU A 37 1.76 0.43 6.09
N GLU A 38 2.62 -0.12 5.23
CA GLU A 38 3.97 -0.54 5.56
C GLU A 38 4.98 0.06 4.59
N VAL A 39 6.23 0.23 5.04
CA VAL A 39 7.33 0.74 4.21
C VAL A 39 7.48 -0.08 2.92
N GLY A 40 7.53 0.61 1.78
CA GLY A 40 7.61 0.05 0.44
C GLY A 40 6.29 -0.27 -0.23
N GLN A 41 5.16 -0.04 0.45
CA GLN A 41 3.85 -0.14 -0.21
C GLN A 41 3.56 1.09 -1.06
N CYS A 42 3.14 0.81 -2.30
CA CYS A 42 2.63 1.81 -3.23
C CYS A 42 1.10 1.80 -3.18
N TYR A 43 0.46 2.97 -3.17
CA TYR A 43 -0.99 3.05 -3.01
C TYR A 43 -1.63 4.22 -3.74
N ASN A 44 -2.94 4.10 -3.92
CA ASN A 44 -3.82 5.14 -4.41
C ASN A 44 -4.87 5.49 -3.35
N PRO A 45 -5.20 6.78 -3.19
CA PRO A 45 -6.29 7.18 -2.31
C PRO A 45 -7.64 6.72 -2.87
N VAL A 46 -8.56 6.26 -2.00
CA VAL A 46 -9.92 5.87 -2.44
C VAL A 46 -10.86 7.07 -2.59
N SER A 47 -10.55 8.18 -1.93
CA SER A 47 -11.24 9.46 -2.04
C SER A 47 -10.25 10.61 -1.93
N LYS A 48 -10.66 11.82 -2.33
CA LYS A 48 -9.87 13.06 -2.16
C LYS A 48 -9.51 13.37 -0.70
N ASP A 49 -10.28 12.81 0.24
CA ASP A 49 -10.09 13.00 1.67
C ASP A 49 -9.23 11.88 2.29
N SER A 50 -8.81 10.90 1.47
CA SER A 50 -7.94 9.80 1.89
C SER A 50 -6.49 10.10 1.51
N GLY A 51 -5.59 10.21 2.48
CA GLY A 51 -4.16 10.42 2.25
C GLY A 51 -3.72 11.89 2.27
N GLY A 52 -2.41 12.10 2.35
CA GLY A 52 -1.81 13.42 2.54
C GLY A 52 -2.18 14.08 3.87
N GLU A 53 -2.58 15.36 3.86
CA GLU A 53 -2.93 16.12 5.07
C GLU A 53 -4.17 15.57 5.82
N ASN A 54 -5.01 14.78 5.14
CA ASN A 54 -6.12 14.02 5.73
C ASN A 54 -5.70 12.53 5.82
N ALA A 55 -4.70 12.29 6.65
CA ALA A 55 -3.96 11.03 6.72
C ALA A 55 -4.76 9.82 7.21
N VAL A 56 -6.03 9.99 7.60
CA VAL A 56 -6.86 8.94 8.21
C VAL A 56 -7.95 8.54 7.22
N GLY A 57 -7.79 7.36 6.62
CA GLY A 57 -8.75 6.80 5.66
C GLY A 57 -8.36 5.43 5.11
N GLU A 58 -9.18 4.91 4.20
CA GLU A 58 -8.89 3.71 3.41
C GLU A 58 -8.09 4.06 2.16
N VAL A 59 -7.22 3.17 1.73
CA VAL A 59 -6.37 3.31 0.53
C VAL A 59 -6.31 1.99 -0.21
N THR A 60 -6.05 2.05 -1.51
CA THR A 60 -5.83 0.86 -2.33
C THR A 60 -4.34 0.65 -2.52
N VAL A 61 -3.77 -0.36 -1.87
CA VAL A 61 -2.39 -0.79 -2.08
C VAL A 61 -2.31 -1.54 -3.41
N VAL A 62 -1.29 -1.22 -4.20
CA VAL A 62 -1.00 -1.78 -5.51
C VAL A 62 0.47 -2.14 -5.63
N ASP A 63 0.81 -3.04 -6.55
CA ASP A 63 2.20 -3.28 -6.93
C ASP A 63 2.83 -1.98 -7.48
N CYS A 64 4.03 -1.62 -7.02
CA CYS A 64 4.70 -0.39 -7.44
C CYS A 64 4.99 -0.30 -8.95
N SER A 65 5.03 -1.42 -9.68
CA SER A 65 5.11 -1.44 -11.15
C SER A 65 3.84 -0.93 -11.84
N LYS A 66 2.73 -0.85 -11.10
CA LYS A 66 1.44 -0.29 -11.54
C LYS A 66 1.36 1.19 -11.21
N ALA A 67 0.39 1.85 -11.84
CA ALA A 67 0.13 3.27 -11.62
C ALA A 67 -0.31 3.51 -10.16
N HIS A 68 0.45 4.34 -9.44
CA HIS A 68 0.17 4.72 -8.05
C HIS A 68 0.58 6.17 -7.79
N THR A 69 -0.09 6.81 -6.83
CA THR A 69 0.20 8.20 -6.46
C THR A 69 1.26 8.30 -5.37
N TYR A 70 1.20 7.40 -4.38
CA TYR A 70 2.02 7.48 -3.18
C TYR A 70 2.82 6.20 -2.94
N GLU A 71 3.96 6.34 -2.28
CA GLU A 71 4.76 5.23 -1.75
C GLU A 71 5.23 5.54 -0.34
N VAL A 72 5.12 4.56 0.56
CA VAL A 72 5.61 4.68 1.95
C VAL A 72 7.13 4.46 1.98
N ILE A 73 7.88 5.43 2.50
CA ILE A 73 9.35 5.39 2.48
C ILE A 73 9.98 5.13 3.85
N ALA A 74 9.31 5.53 4.93
CA ALA A 74 9.81 5.43 6.29
C ALA A 74 8.64 5.50 7.29
N GLN A 75 8.81 4.90 8.45
CA GLN A 75 7.82 4.91 9.52
C GLN A 75 8.50 5.03 10.88
N THR A 76 7.86 5.76 11.78
CA THR A 76 8.24 5.83 13.20
C THR A 76 7.00 5.70 14.06
N THR A 77 7.20 5.41 15.35
CA THR A 77 6.10 5.23 16.31
C THR A 77 6.37 6.11 17.53
N PHE A 78 5.33 6.75 18.06
CA PHE A 78 5.44 7.46 19.34
C PHE A 78 5.81 6.48 20.46
N GLY A 79 6.66 6.91 21.38
CA GLY A 79 7.01 6.13 22.56
C GLY A 79 5.78 5.83 23.43
N ASP A 80 5.82 4.71 24.15
CA ASP A 80 4.74 4.28 25.03
C ASP A 80 4.42 5.27 26.15
N ASP A 81 5.35 6.16 26.48
CA ASP A 81 5.20 7.26 27.44
C ASP A 81 4.28 8.38 26.94
N VAL A 82 4.10 8.51 25.63
CA VAL A 82 3.19 9.48 25.02
C VAL A 82 1.75 8.96 25.07
N LYS A 83 1.02 9.34 26.13
CA LYS A 83 -0.36 8.86 26.36
C LYS A 83 -1.43 9.61 25.57
N GLN A 84 -1.21 10.89 25.30
CA GLN A 84 -2.15 11.76 24.58
C GLN A 84 -1.58 12.12 23.21
N LEU A 85 -2.45 12.23 22.20
CA LEU A 85 -2.05 12.69 20.87
C LEU A 85 -1.43 14.09 21.03
N PRO A 86 -0.16 14.28 20.62
CA PRO A 86 0.46 15.60 20.71
C PRO A 86 -0.31 16.62 19.87
N ASN A 87 -0.14 17.90 20.19
CA ASN A 87 -0.74 18.95 19.39
C ASN A 87 -0.21 18.90 17.94
N LYS A 88 -0.98 19.48 17.00
CA LYS A 88 -0.68 19.40 15.57
C LYS A 88 0.71 19.92 15.21
N ASP A 89 1.20 20.96 15.88
CA ASP A 89 2.51 21.55 15.61
C ASP A 89 3.67 20.64 16.04
N ALA A 90 3.53 19.96 17.17
CA ALA A 90 4.49 18.98 17.64
C ALA A 90 4.55 17.76 16.71
N VAL A 91 3.39 17.23 16.30
CA VAL A 91 3.31 16.12 15.34
C VAL A 91 3.92 16.52 14.00
N LYS A 92 3.59 17.73 13.50
CA LYS A 92 4.16 18.28 12.26
C LYS A 92 5.67 18.39 12.33
N SER A 93 6.21 18.97 13.40
CA SER A 93 7.66 19.15 13.56
C SER A 93 8.39 17.81 13.61
N LEU A 94 7.81 16.83 14.32
CA LEU A 94 8.37 15.48 14.42
C LEU A 94 8.32 14.75 13.08
N GLY A 95 7.18 14.80 12.39
CA GLY A 95 7.01 14.23 11.04
C GLY A 95 7.98 14.83 10.03
N GLN A 96 8.12 16.16 9.99
CA GLN A 96 9.07 16.83 9.09
C GLN A 96 10.52 16.43 9.38
N GLY A 97 10.94 16.46 10.65
CA GLY A 97 12.31 16.10 11.02
C GLY A 97 12.64 14.64 10.70
N PHE A 98 11.73 13.73 10.99
CA PHE A 98 11.90 12.30 10.71
C PHE A 98 11.85 12.00 9.20
N CYS A 99 10.80 12.44 8.50
CA CYS A 99 10.54 12.07 7.11
C CYS A 99 11.52 12.66 6.11
N LEU A 100 12.23 13.74 6.46
CA LEU A 100 13.27 14.35 5.64
C LEU A 100 14.68 13.91 6.06
N GLY A 101 14.79 13.07 7.09
CA GLY A 101 16.05 12.66 7.70
C GLY A 101 16.79 11.54 6.96
N GLU A 102 17.60 10.79 7.69
CA GLU A 102 18.47 9.75 7.12
C GLU A 102 17.69 8.63 6.45
N ASP A 103 16.54 8.23 6.99
CA ASP A 103 15.78 7.10 6.47
C ASP A 103 15.18 7.38 5.10
N PHE A 104 14.87 8.66 4.81
CA PHE A 104 14.58 9.10 3.44
C PHE A 104 15.76 8.79 2.52
N THR A 105 16.96 9.22 2.91
CA THR A 105 18.17 9.09 2.08
C THR A 105 18.53 7.62 1.87
N LYS A 106 18.39 6.78 2.91
CA LYS A 106 18.59 5.33 2.83
C LYS A 106 17.60 4.66 1.88
N TYR A 107 16.34 5.14 1.85
CA TYR A 107 15.31 4.58 1.00
C TYR A 107 15.46 5.04 -0.46
N VAL A 108 15.51 6.35 -0.71
CA VAL A 108 15.48 6.94 -2.07
C VAL A 108 16.86 6.93 -2.74
N GLY A 109 17.94 6.97 -1.96
CA GLY A 109 19.32 6.96 -2.44
C GLY A 109 19.92 8.34 -2.72
N ILE A 110 19.20 9.42 -2.42
CA ILE A 110 19.69 10.81 -2.42
C ILE A 110 19.09 11.58 -1.24
N GLU A 111 19.71 12.72 -0.89
CA GLU A 111 19.23 13.59 0.18
C GLU A 111 17.88 14.23 -0.17
N SER A 112 17.04 14.43 0.84
CA SER A 112 15.72 15.06 0.72
C SER A 112 15.78 16.51 0.22
N SER A 113 16.93 17.18 0.28
CA SER A 113 17.14 18.52 -0.30
C SER A 113 17.37 18.51 -1.81
N LYS A 114 17.61 17.33 -2.41
CA LYS A 114 17.93 17.12 -3.83
C LYS A 114 16.84 16.36 -4.58
N THR A 115 15.80 15.92 -3.88
CA THR A 115 14.67 15.17 -4.43
C THR A 115 13.72 16.07 -5.22
N SER A 116 13.11 15.49 -6.24
CA SER A 116 11.94 16.02 -6.95
C SER A 116 10.61 15.54 -6.37
N TYR A 117 10.64 14.55 -5.48
CA TYR A 117 9.44 14.08 -4.78
C TYR A 117 8.91 15.11 -3.79
N GLN A 118 7.59 15.21 -3.72
CA GLN A 118 6.90 15.80 -2.58
C GLN A 118 6.85 14.77 -1.45
N VAL A 119 7.25 15.17 -0.25
CA VAL A 119 7.19 14.34 0.97
C VAL A 119 6.00 14.78 1.81
N GLU A 120 5.18 13.81 2.21
CA GLU A 120 4.05 14.00 3.11
C GLU A 120 4.16 13.01 4.28
N TYR A 121 3.46 13.28 5.38
CA TYR A 121 3.46 12.42 6.55
C TYR A 121 2.04 12.14 7.01
N LEU A 122 1.73 10.85 7.12
CA LEU A 122 0.49 10.36 7.67
C LEU A 122 0.65 10.27 9.19
N THR A 123 -0.31 10.83 9.92
CA THR A 123 -0.27 10.92 11.39
C THR A 123 -1.55 10.36 11.99
N PRO A 124 -1.51 9.81 13.21
CA PRO A 124 -2.72 9.34 13.87
C PRO A 124 -3.70 10.50 14.09
N GLY A 125 -4.99 10.22 13.91
CA GLY A 125 -6.06 11.12 14.34
C GLY A 125 -6.53 10.77 15.76
N GLU A 126 -7.37 11.61 16.37
CA GLU A 126 -7.90 11.34 17.72
C GLU A 126 -8.59 9.96 17.82
N GLY A 127 -9.36 9.60 16.79
CA GLY A 127 -10.06 8.32 16.73
C GLY A 127 -9.13 7.11 16.64
N THR A 128 -8.10 7.16 15.77
CA THR A 128 -7.14 6.05 15.65
C THR A 128 -6.19 6.00 16.85
N TRP A 129 -5.85 7.15 17.42
CA TRP A 129 -5.07 7.23 18.66
C TRP A 129 -5.76 6.53 19.82
N ALA A 130 -7.08 6.73 20.00
CA ALA A 130 -7.87 6.04 21.01
C ALA A 130 -7.87 4.51 20.82
N GLN A 131 -7.62 4.03 19.60
CA GLN A 131 -7.51 2.61 19.24
C GLN A 131 -6.06 2.09 19.30
N GLY A 132 -5.10 2.89 19.76
CA GLY A 132 -3.70 2.49 19.89
C GLY A 132 -2.80 2.82 18.70
N ASP A 133 -3.28 3.53 17.68
CA ASP A 133 -2.43 4.01 16.59
C ASP A 133 -1.42 5.04 17.12
N ARG A 134 -0.15 4.73 16.95
CA ARG A 134 0.99 5.56 17.35
C ARG A 134 1.94 5.81 16.17
N LYS A 135 1.55 5.42 14.95
CA LYS A 135 2.46 5.38 13.80
C LYS A 135 2.43 6.69 13.02
N ILE A 136 3.60 7.20 12.69
CA ILE A 136 3.79 8.22 11.66
C ILE A 136 4.37 7.52 10.43
N SER A 137 3.75 7.74 9.26
CA SER A 137 4.23 7.18 8.00
C SER A 137 4.63 8.27 7.02
N CYS A 138 5.87 8.24 6.57
CA CYS A 138 6.40 9.14 5.55
C CYS A 138 6.08 8.58 4.18
N VAL A 139 5.47 9.39 3.33
CA VAL A 139 5.09 9.00 1.97
C VAL A 139 5.64 9.99 0.96
N VAL A 140 5.92 9.51 -0.24
CA VAL A 140 6.38 10.34 -1.36
C VAL A 140 5.38 10.30 -2.51
N ALA A 141 5.26 11.41 -3.21
CA ALA A 141 4.50 11.54 -4.45
C ALA A 141 5.24 12.46 -5.44
N GLN A 142 4.78 12.50 -6.69
CA GLN A 142 5.15 13.58 -7.60
C GLN A 142 4.60 14.92 -7.08
N GLY A 143 5.26 16.03 -7.38
CA GLY A 143 4.82 17.36 -6.93
C GLY A 143 3.43 17.77 -7.46
N ASP A 144 2.99 17.21 -8.58
CA ASP A 144 1.64 17.39 -9.13
C ASP A 144 0.67 16.27 -8.72
N LYS A 145 1.12 15.33 -7.88
CA LYS A 145 0.39 14.13 -7.45
C LYS A 145 -0.08 13.22 -8.59
N SER A 146 0.56 13.31 -9.76
CA SER A 146 0.32 12.39 -10.87
C SER A 146 0.74 10.96 -10.49
N GLN A 147 0.08 9.98 -11.10
CA GLN A 147 0.42 8.57 -10.90
C GLN A 147 1.71 8.21 -11.64
N VAL A 148 2.55 7.42 -10.99
CA VAL A 148 3.80 6.91 -11.54
C VAL A 148 3.83 5.39 -11.55
N LYS A 149 4.78 4.85 -12.30
CA LYS A 149 5.16 3.43 -12.26
C LYS A 149 6.61 3.31 -11.82
N GLY A 150 6.90 2.30 -11.03
CA GLY A 150 8.20 2.08 -10.39
C GLY A 150 8.27 2.71 -9.01
N SER A 151 9.06 2.09 -8.14
CA SER A 151 9.27 2.53 -6.76
C SER A 151 10.29 3.67 -6.68
N ALA A 152 10.14 4.53 -5.68
CA ALA A 152 11.10 5.54 -5.26
C ALA A 152 12.38 4.94 -4.64
N LYS A 153 12.35 3.67 -4.24
CA LYS A 153 13.50 2.99 -3.64
C LYS A 153 14.70 3.00 -4.59
N ASN A 154 15.81 3.58 -4.15
CA ASN A 154 17.03 3.77 -4.93
C ASN A 154 16.80 4.49 -6.29
N SER A 155 15.71 5.24 -6.45
CA SER A 155 15.42 5.92 -7.71
C SER A 155 16.34 7.10 -7.96
N LYS A 156 16.92 7.67 -6.88
CA LYS A 156 17.77 8.87 -6.91
C LYS A 156 17.11 10.04 -7.63
N LYS A 157 15.79 10.17 -7.48
CA LYS A 157 14.95 11.22 -8.06
C LYS A 157 14.57 12.26 -7.03
#